data_AF-A0A3N0XWS7-F1
#
_entry.id   AF-A0A3N0XWS7-F1
#
_cell.length_a   1.000
_cell.length_b   1.000
_cell.length_c   1.000
_cell.angle_alpha   90.00
_cell.angle_beta   90.00
_cell.angle_gamma   90.00
#
_symmetry.space_group_name_H-M   'P 1'
#
loop_
_entity.id
_entity.type
_entity.pdbx_description
1 polymer ?
#
loop_
_entity_poly.entity_id
_entity_poly.type
_entity_poly.pdbx_seq_one_letter_code
_entity_poly.pdbx_strand_id
1 'polypeptide(L)'
;MLKKAYLNLLFMHLELQKEWKAVGEGAPPTDLVNKQKDVNLLLETLRNKMSVIVRNSSALPPCNKELLVYVAYIILEEEKRQGEPGVMQGLRDAWKDAIRDGVRDTLKKVHLDSPEENSSWLAVHLGLLGKAVVEDLERVKTELLSSYPEDFKVFETYVSCHHEAVGEHLKTLLEKVTELKDYYALLDFIVHRYPSDLKDKQKSLKIKEDLLNKIPHRQKDDFKSALENIIIIEKEVWTMKKSPYRTDDGFLTSETYMDICQLIASYAGNLEKIDENLGKSVVCFCLEELNPFHTRFEEEFSQHTSSLLTSDLLDCCLWVQYHISYINSFNSLKENVQCYKKNCSAQVEQLEKQVDGLIQRLSQTLIKHFKTDVKVFANDVHYYVAGEYVSQLMKKKYSCKKAKNEDAAAKMREQWNELKKLFEDMGSSLNWLYPLGDYLSDIIGIENEKKIKDLLIPLVSNYPDISKKQLSAVLYFRDNGFSLEKHNVINQFTVLKRDAGNTNHDHSFFTDIEVLS
;
A
#
# COMPACT_ATOMS: atom_id res chain seq x y z
N MET A 1 -12.21 28.41 63.56
CA MET A 1 -10.83 28.35 64.08
C MET A 1 -9.81 29.08 63.20
N LEU A 2 -9.85 28.96 61.86
CA LEU A 2 -8.90 29.62 60.95
C LEU A 2 -8.80 31.15 61.14
N LYS A 3 -9.95 31.85 61.21
CA LYS A 3 -10.01 33.30 61.45
C LYS A 3 -9.26 33.73 62.72
N LYS A 4 -9.46 33.00 63.83
CA LYS A 4 -8.83 33.28 65.12
C LYS A 4 -7.33 33.02 65.08
N ALA A 5 -6.90 31.97 64.37
CA ALA A 5 -5.48 31.67 64.16
C ALA A 5 -4.78 32.76 63.33
N TYR A 6 -5.41 33.24 62.25
CA TYR A 6 -4.87 34.32 61.42
C TYR A 6 -4.77 35.65 62.19
N LEU A 7 -5.83 36.04 62.92
CA LEU A 7 -5.80 37.27 63.72
C LEU A 7 -4.74 37.25 64.83
N ASN A 8 -4.54 36.09 65.48
CA ASN A 8 -3.49 35.94 66.47
C ASN A 8 -2.09 36.00 65.85
N LEU A 9 -1.89 35.40 64.67
CA LEU A 9 -0.63 35.48 63.93
C LEU A 9 -0.33 36.90 63.45
N LEU A 10 -1.36 37.61 62.98
CA LEU A 10 -1.26 39.02 62.61
C LEU A 10 -0.86 39.89 63.79
N PHE A 11 -1.44 39.64 64.97
CA PHE A 11 -1.09 40.35 66.20
C PHE A 11 0.38 40.10 66.60
N MET A 12 0.81 38.83 66.62
CA MET A 12 2.20 38.46 66.94
C MET A 12 3.20 39.06 65.93
N HIS A 13 2.82 39.14 64.65
CA HIS A 13 3.65 39.75 63.61
C HIS A 13 3.77 41.26 63.77
N LEU A 14 2.67 41.95 64.07
CA LEU A 14 2.66 43.40 64.34
C LEU A 14 3.44 43.74 65.62
N GLU A 15 3.36 42.89 66.65
CA GLU A 15 4.12 43.03 67.88
C GLU A 15 5.62 42.85 67.62
N LEU A 16 6.02 41.81 66.88
CA LEU A 16 7.39 41.62 66.42
C LEU A 16 7.91 42.81 65.60
N GLN A 17 7.10 43.34 64.69
CA GLN A 17 7.51 44.48 63.87
C GLN A 17 7.73 45.76 64.71
N LYS A 18 6.96 45.93 65.80
CA LYS A 18 7.20 47.01 66.77
C LYS A 18 8.46 46.76 67.59
N GLU A 19 8.70 45.53 68.03
CA GLU A 19 9.93 45.16 68.75
C GLU A 19 11.17 45.39 67.86
N TRP A 20 11.11 45.01 66.57
CA TRP A 20 12.19 45.26 65.60
C TRP A 20 12.42 46.75 65.31
N LYS A 21 11.37 47.57 65.27
CA LYS A 21 11.50 49.05 65.12
C LYS A 21 12.05 49.73 66.37
N ALA A 22 11.92 49.10 67.54
CA ALA A 22 12.47 49.61 68.80
C ALA A 22 13.95 49.23 69.00
N VAL A 23 14.44 48.23 68.26
CA VAL A 23 15.88 47.89 68.19
C VAL A 23 16.58 48.91 67.29
N GLY A 24 17.52 49.68 67.85
CA GLY A 24 18.36 50.63 67.09
C GLY A 24 19.43 49.94 66.23
N GLU A 25 20.47 50.66 65.79
CA GLU A 25 21.56 50.19 64.89
C GLU A 25 22.52 49.11 65.50
N GLY A 26 22.09 48.37 66.53
CA GLY A 26 22.84 47.25 67.12
C GLY A 26 22.46 45.88 66.55
N ALA A 27 23.32 44.88 66.75
CA ALA A 27 23.00 43.50 66.37
C ALA A 27 21.72 43.02 67.09
N PRO A 28 20.74 42.46 66.36
CA PRO A 28 19.45 42.11 66.95
C PRO A 28 19.60 40.99 68.00
N PRO A 29 18.83 41.05 69.12
CA PRO A 29 18.85 40.01 70.15
C PRO A 29 18.53 38.63 69.56
N THR A 30 19.26 37.59 69.97
CA THR A 30 19.05 36.20 69.54
C THR A 30 17.61 35.72 69.76
N ASP A 31 16.96 36.19 70.83
CA ASP A 31 15.56 35.88 71.14
C ASP A 31 14.58 36.47 70.12
N LEU A 32 14.86 37.66 69.59
CA LEU A 32 14.05 38.32 68.55
C LEU A 32 14.15 37.61 67.21
N VAL A 33 15.35 37.11 66.88
CA VAL A 33 15.58 36.28 65.69
C VAL A 33 14.86 34.93 65.81
N ASN A 34 14.85 34.32 67.00
CA ASN A 34 14.14 33.06 67.25
C ASN A 34 12.62 33.25 67.19
N LYS A 35 12.06 34.29 67.81
CA LYS A 35 10.63 34.62 67.69
C LYS A 35 10.21 34.86 66.23
N GLN A 36 11.06 35.51 65.42
CA GLN A 36 10.79 35.70 63.99
C GLN A 36 10.73 34.36 63.24
N LYS A 37 11.63 33.42 63.55
CA LYS A 37 11.61 32.07 62.98
C LYS A 37 10.35 31.30 63.37
N ASP A 38 9.92 31.40 64.64
CA ASP A 38 8.71 30.75 65.13
C ASP A 38 7.45 31.29 64.45
N VAL A 39 7.35 32.62 64.27
CA VAL A 39 6.23 33.23 63.54
C VAL A 39 6.24 32.85 62.06
N ASN A 40 7.40 32.80 61.42
CA ASN A 40 7.51 32.31 60.04
C ASN A 40 7.06 30.85 59.91
N LEU A 41 7.45 29.98 60.86
CA LEU A 41 7.03 28.57 60.89
C LEU A 41 5.51 28.43 61.08
N LEU A 42 4.91 29.26 61.94
CA LEU A 42 3.47 29.27 62.14
C LEU A 42 2.70 29.81 60.91
N LEU A 43 3.25 30.81 60.21
CA LEU A 43 2.72 31.31 58.94
C LEU A 43 2.80 30.23 57.84
N GLU A 44 3.90 29.48 57.77
CA GLU A 44 4.05 28.34 56.87
C GLU A 44 3.07 27.21 57.22
N THR A 45 2.88 26.94 58.52
CA THR A 45 1.87 25.98 58.99
C THR A 45 0.45 26.41 58.61
N LEU A 46 0.13 27.71 58.73
CA LEU A 46 -1.16 28.27 58.31
C LEU A 46 -1.33 28.13 56.80
N ARG A 47 -0.31 28.47 56.00
CA ARG A 47 -0.28 28.28 54.55
C ARG A 47 -0.58 26.84 54.18
N ASN A 48 0.12 25.87 54.78
CA ASN A 48 -0.09 24.46 54.53
C ASN A 48 -1.52 24.01 54.88
N LYS A 49 -2.08 24.48 56.01
CA LYS A 49 -3.48 24.19 56.36
C LYS A 49 -4.46 24.80 55.37
N MET A 50 -4.21 26.02 54.89
CA MET A 50 -5.03 26.66 53.85
C MET A 50 -4.96 25.87 52.54
N SER A 51 -3.77 25.45 52.11
CA SER A 51 -3.58 24.59 50.93
C SER A 51 -4.31 23.26 51.06
N VAL A 52 -4.30 22.61 52.24
CA VAL A 52 -5.06 21.36 52.46
C VAL A 52 -6.57 21.58 52.38
N ILE A 53 -7.08 22.71 52.88
CA ILE A 53 -8.52 23.05 52.78
C ILE A 53 -8.90 23.25 51.31
N VAL A 54 -8.09 23.99 50.56
CA VAL A 54 -8.31 24.27 49.13
C VAL A 54 -8.17 23.01 48.29
N ARG A 55 -7.19 22.14 48.58
CA ARG A 55 -7.01 20.85 47.90
C ARG A 55 -8.22 19.93 48.03
N ASN A 56 -8.91 19.97 49.18
CA ASN A 56 -10.11 19.17 49.44
C ASN A 56 -11.42 19.89 49.12
N SER A 57 -11.36 21.06 48.47
CA SER A 57 -12.54 21.91 48.21
C SER A 57 -13.58 21.25 47.31
N SER A 58 -13.15 20.47 46.32
CA SER A 58 -14.04 19.76 45.39
C SER A 58 -14.20 18.27 45.71
N ALA A 59 -13.45 17.75 46.70
CA ALA A 59 -13.52 16.35 47.12
C ALA A 59 -14.85 15.99 47.82
N LEU A 60 -15.22 14.70 47.78
CA LEU A 60 -16.29 14.15 48.61
C LEU A 60 -15.71 13.59 49.92
N PRO A 61 -16.28 13.91 51.09
CA PRO A 61 -17.45 14.78 51.32
C PRO A 61 -17.14 16.30 51.17
N PRO A 62 -18.16 17.14 50.87
CA PRO A 62 -17.97 18.56 50.57
C PRO A 62 -17.27 19.33 51.70
N CYS A 63 -16.28 20.14 51.34
CA CYS A 63 -15.58 20.98 52.31
C CYS A 63 -16.52 22.04 52.91
N ASN A 64 -16.32 22.40 54.18
CA ASN A 64 -17.15 23.41 54.84
C ASN A 64 -16.98 24.76 54.13
N LYS A 65 -18.04 25.25 53.48
CA LYS A 65 -18.07 26.52 52.71
C LYS A 65 -17.53 27.71 53.51
N GLU A 66 -17.76 27.74 54.82
CA GLU A 66 -17.26 28.81 55.69
C GLU A 66 -15.74 28.87 55.70
N LEU A 67 -15.04 27.73 55.68
CA LEU A 67 -13.58 27.68 55.68
C LEU A 67 -12.98 28.23 54.38
N LEU A 68 -13.64 28.00 53.23
CA LEU A 68 -13.19 28.51 51.93
C LEU A 68 -13.36 30.04 51.84
N VAL A 69 -14.46 30.58 52.37
CA VAL A 69 -14.66 32.03 52.49
C VAL A 69 -13.57 32.66 53.36
N TYR A 70 -13.20 32.01 54.48
CA TYR A 70 -12.10 32.49 55.32
C TYR A 70 -10.73 32.41 54.63
N VAL A 71 -10.48 31.39 53.82
CA VAL A 71 -9.25 31.29 53.02
C VAL A 71 -9.18 32.44 52.00
N ALA A 72 -10.28 32.72 51.29
CA ALA A 72 -10.35 33.84 50.34
C ALA A 72 -10.13 35.19 51.03
N TYR A 73 -10.74 35.39 52.21
CA TYR A 73 -10.55 36.59 53.02
C TYR A 73 -9.08 36.80 53.42
N ILE A 74 -8.40 35.74 53.89
CA ILE A 74 -6.98 35.83 54.29
C ILE A 74 -6.09 36.19 53.08
N ILE A 75 -6.35 35.60 51.91
CA ILE A 75 -5.58 35.90 50.70
C ILE A 75 -5.75 37.37 50.30
N LEU A 76 -6.99 37.90 50.31
CA LEU A 76 -7.25 39.30 49.96
C LEU A 76 -6.63 40.28 50.96
N GLU A 77 -6.70 40.00 52.25
CA GLU A 77 -6.11 40.87 53.28
C GLU A 77 -4.57 40.87 53.22
N GLU A 78 -3.93 39.74 52.95
CA GLU A 78 -2.48 39.70 52.73
C GLU A 78 -2.07 40.36 51.41
N GLU A 79 -2.89 40.27 50.35
CA GLU A 79 -2.64 40.98 49.07
C GLU A 79 -2.74 42.50 49.22
N LYS A 80 -3.71 43.02 49.98
CA LYS A 80 -3.81 44.45 50.28
C LYS A 80 -2.60 44.99 51.06
N ARG A 81 -1.93 44.12 51.81
CA ARG A 81 -0.75 44.45 52.62
C ARG A 81 0.56 44.27 51.86
N GLN A 82 0.52 43.89 50.57
CA GLN A 82 1.73 43.77 49.75
C GLN A 82 2.60 45.05 49.82
N GLY A 83 3.86 44.87 50.23
CA GLY A 83 4.81 45.97 50.45
C GLY A 83 5.23 46.14 51.92
N GLU A 84 4.51 45.55 52.88
CA GLU A 84 4.92 45.54 54.29
C GLU A 84 5.96 44.43 54.59
N PRO A 85 6.93 44.68 55.50
CA PRO A 85 7.87 43.65 55.95
C PRO A 85 7.15 42.45 56.60
N GLY A 86 7.34 41.27 56.00
CA GLY A 86 6.85 39.99 56.53
C GLY A 86 5.45 39.55 56.08
N VAL A 87 4.95 40.12 54.99
CA VAL A 87 3.74 39.65 54.28
C VAL A 87 3.99 38.28 53.65
N MET A 88 2.98 37.40 53.70
CA MET A 88 3.06 36.11 53.03
C MET A 88 2.94 36.28 51.50
N GLN A 89 4.08 36.30 50.80
CA GLN A 89 4.11 36.37 49.34
C GLN A 89 3.68 35.04 48.69
N GLY A 90 3.05 35.12 47.51
CA GLY A 90 2.70 33.97 46.69
C GLY A 90 1.49 33.16 47.17
N LEU A 91 0.64 33.69 48.06
CA LEU A 91 -0.56 32.97 48.53
C LEU A 91 -1.56 32.64 47.41
N ARG A 92 -1.67 33.50 46.40
CA ARG A 92 -2.51 33.23 45.22
C ARG A 92 -1.97 32.09 44.36
N ASP A 93 -0.65 31.99 44.23
CA ASP A 93 -0.02 30.90 43.50
C ASP A 93 -0.13 29.59 44.29
N ALA A 94 0.11 29.63 45.61
CA ALA A 94 -0.11 28.48 46.49
C ALA A 94 -1.57 28.00 46.52
N TRP A 95 -2.54 28.92 46.35
CA TRP A 95 -3.95 28.58 46.18
C TRP A 95 -4.21 27.86 44.85
N LYS A 96 -3.66 28.38 43.73
CA LYS A 96 -3.75 27.71 42.42
C LYS A 96 -3.10 26.32 42.44
N ASP A 97 -1.95 26.19 43.09
CA ASP A 97 -1.24 24.92 43.19
C ASP A 97 -1.98 23.92 44.08
N ALA A 98 -2.62 24.38 45.16
CA ALA A 98 -3.50 23.53 45.96
C ALA A 98 -4.72 23.02 45.17
N ILE A 99 -5.31 23.85 44.30
CA ILE A 99 -6.38 23.42 43.37
C ILE A 99 -5.84 22.37 42.39
N ARG A 100 -4.69 22.63 41.77
CA ARG A 100 -4.01 21.71 40.84
C ARG A 100 -3.77 20.34 41.47
N ASP A 101 -3.27 20.31 42.70
CA ASP A 101 -3.05 19.07 43.46
C ASP A 101 -4.36 18.35 43.79
N GLY A 102 -5.40 19.10 44.16
CA GLY A 102 -6.73 18.53 44.45
C GLY A 102 -7.35 17.88 43.22
N VAL A 103 -7.27 18.56 42.07
CA VAL A 103 -7.70 18.02 40.78
C VAL A 103 -6.90 16.77 40.42
N ARG A 104 -5.58 16.79 40.60
CA ARG A 104 -4.71 15.62 40.33
C ARG A 104 -5.09 14.41 41.18
N ASP A 105 -5.40 14.62 42.45
CA ASP A 105 -5.84 13.53 43.34
C ASP A 105 -7.18 12.93 42.91
N THR A 106 -8.12 13.77 42.45
CA THR A 106 -9.40 13.32 41.90
C THR A 106 -9.20 12.48 40.65
N LEU A 107 -8.30 12.90 39.74
CA LEU A 107 -7.97 12.13 38.53
C LEU A 107 -7.27 10.81 38.85
N LYS A 108 -6.38 10.77 39.85
CA LYS A 108 -5.72 9.52 40.30
C LYS A 108 -6.67 8.50 40.91
N LYS A 109 -7.82 8.95 41.46
CA LYS A 109 -8.85 8.07 42.00
C LYS A 109 -9.71 7.41 40.92
N VAL A 110 -9.64 7.89 39.68
CA VAL A 110 -10.36 7.28 38.55
C VAL A 110 -9.78 5.89 38.30
N HIS A 111 -10.65 4.89 38.29
CA HIS A 111 -10.26 3.50 38.12
C HIS A 111 -9.53 3.28 36.80
N LEU A 112 -8.41 2.55 36.86
CA LEU A 112 -7.58 2.18 35.72
C LEU A 112 -7.37 0.66 35.76
N ASP A 113 -8.01 -0.05 34.85
CA ASP A 113 -7.79 -1.49 34.66
C ASP A 113 -6.38 -1.74 34.11
N SER A 114 -5.83 -2.93 34.36
CA SER A 114 -4.63 -3.38 33.65
C SER A 114 -4.97 -3.80 32.20
N PRO A 115 -4.02 -3.69 31.25
CA PRO A 115 -4.22 -4.15 29.87
C PRO A 115 -4.53 -5.66 29.76
N GLU A 116 -4.11 -6.43 30.77
CA GLU A 116 -4.30 -7.89 30.86
C GLU A 116 -5.71 -8.29 31.32
N GLU A 117 -6.34 -7.45 32.17
CA GLU A 117 -7.69 -7.69 32.69
C GLU A 117 -8.79 -7.22 31.73
N ASN A 118 -8.53 -6.14 30.96
CA ASN A 118 -9.53 -5.57 30.08
C ASN A 118 -8.91 -5.15 28.73
N SER A 119 -9.35 -5.81 27.67
CA SER A 119 -8.92 -5.49 26.29
C SER A 119 -9.26 -4.05 25.87
N SER A 120 -10.18 -3.37 26.57
CA SER A 120 -10.58 -1.97 26.33
C SER A 120 -10.30 -1.07 27.53
N TRP A 121 -9.34 -1.44 28.39
CA TRP A 121 -8.97 -0.72 29.62
C TRP A 121 -8.87 0.79 29.43
N LEU A 122 -8.19 1.23 28.37
CA LEU A 122 -7.92 2.65 28.12
C LEU A 122 -9.18 3.40 27.67
N ALA A 123 -9.99 2.80 26.79
CA ALA A 123 -11.23 3.41 26.33
C ALA A 123 -12.24 3.61 27.48
N VAL A 124 -12.32 2.62 28.38
CA VAL A 124 -13.16 2.68 29.60
C VAL A 124 -12.64 3.75 30.56
N HIS A 125 -11.33 3.73 30.84
CA HIS A 125 -10.70 4.73 31.70
C HIS A 125 -10.91 6.16 31.19
N LEU A 126 -10.71 6.41 29.89
CA LEU A 126 -10.92 7.73 29.28
C LEU A 126 -12.38 8.19 29.38
N GLY A 127 -13.34 7.26 29.26
CA GLY A 127 -14.76 7.56 29.49
C GLY A 127 -15.05 7.98 30.94
N LEU A 128 -14.51 7.24 31.91
CA LEU A 128 -14.65 7.56 33.34
C LEU A 128 -13.94 8.88 33.70
N LEU A 129 -12.76 9.12 33.11
CA LEU A 129 -11.98 10.34 33.28
C LEU A 129 -12.77 11.57 32.80
N GLY A 130 -13.33 11.51 31.60
CA GLY A 130 -14.17 12.57 31.05
C GLY A 130 -15.37 12.88 31.93
N LYS A 131 -16.05 11.84 32.41
CA LYS A 131 -17.20 11.97 33.33
C LYS A 131 -16.80 12.63 34.66
N ALA A 132 -15.71 12.17 35.27
CA ALA A 132 -15.23 12.72 36.55
C ALA A 132 -14.86 14.20 36.44
N VAL A 133 -14.26 14.63 35.32
CA VAL A 133 -13.93 16.04 35.08
C VAL A 133 -15.19 16.90 34.94
N VAL A 134 -16.20 16.43 34.19
CA VAL A 134 -17.46 17.16 34.02
C VAL A 134 -18.20 17.28 35.35
N GLU A 135 -18.30 16.20 36.12
CA GLU A 135 -18.96 16.21 37.44
C GLU A 135 -18.26 17.16 38.44
N ASP A 136 -16.92 17.24 38.40
CA ASP A 136 -16.17 18.16 39.27
C ASP A 136 -16.38 19.62 38.85
N LEU A 137 -16.33 19.92 37.55
CA LEU A 137 -16.57 21.27 37.02
C LEU A 137 -18.01 21.75 37.26
N GLU A 138 -19.00 20.87 37.13
CA GLU A 138 -20.39 21.17 37.47
C GLU A 138 -20.55 21.52 38.95
N ARG A 139 -19.88 20.77 39.83
CA ARG A 139 -19.86 21.07 41.28
C ARG A 139 -19.18 22.40 41.58
N VAL A 140 -18.09 22.72 40.89
CA VAL A 140 -17.42 24.02 41.03
C VAL A 140 -18.39 25.15 40.67
N LYS A 141 -19.18 24.97 39.61
CA LYS A 141 -20.16 25.94 39.15
C LYS A 141 -21.35 26.10 40.11
N THR A 142 -21.84 25.02 40.73
CA THR A 142 -23.01 25.09 41.62
C THR A 142 -22.67 25.48 43.06
N GLU A 143 -21.53 25.04 43.60
CA GLU A 143 -21.26 25.12 45.04
C GLU A 143 -20.06 25.99 45.41
N LEU A 144 -19.02 26.04 44.57
CA LEU A 144 -17.76 26.72 44.89
C LEU A 144 -17.77 28.18 44.43
N LEU A 145 -18.47 28.53 43.34
CA LEU A 145 -18.60 29.92 42.88
C LEU A 145 -19.13 30.87 43.96
N SER A 146 -20.11 30.43 44.76
CA SER A 146 -20.68 31.26 45.84
C SER A 146 -19.75 31.47 47.04
N SER A 147 -18.64 30.73 47.12
CA SER A 147 -17.74 30.73 48.28
C SER A 147 -16.53 31.66 48.11
N TYR A 148 -16.35 32.24 46.92
CA TYR A 148 -15.23 33.11 46.58
C TYR A 148 -15.69 34.42 45.92
N PRO A 149 -14.97 35.54 46.11
CA PRO A 149 -15.18 36.77 45.35
C PRO A 149 -14.88 36.62 43.86
N GLU A 150 -15.49 37.45 43.01
CA GLU A 150 -15.34 37.40 41.54
C GLU A 150 -13.88 37.57 41.07
N ASP A 151 -13.07 38.33 41.82
CA ASP A 151 -11.65 38.58 41.53
C ASP A 151 -10.79 37.30 41.45
N PHE A 152 -11.26 36.18 42.02
CA PHE A 152 -10.53 34.91 42.00
C PHE A 152 -10.70 34.13 40.70
N LYS A 153 -11.68 34.46 39.86
CA LYS A 153 -11.99 33.73 38.62
C LYS A 153 -11.91 32.21 38.81
N VAL A 154 -12.59 31.71 39.85
CA VAL A 154 -12.43 30.34 40.35
C VAL A 154 -12.66 29.32 39.24
N PHE A 155 -13.76 29.46 38.51
CA PHE A 155 -14.11 28.53 37.43
C PHE A 155 -13.03 28.46 36.32
N GLU A 156 -12.52 29.61 35.85
CA GLU A 156 -11.44 29.64 34.85
C GLU A 156 -10.16 28.98 35.35
N THR A 157 -9.86 29.13 36.66
CA THR A 157 -8.71 28.52 37.31
C THR A 157 -8.85 27.00 37.37
N TYR A 158 -10.01 26.48 37.78
CA TYR A 158 -10.29 25.04 37.78
C TYR A 158 -10.23 24.47 36.36
N VAL A 159 -10.85 25.13 35.38
CA VAL A 159 -10.76 24.76 33.96
C VAL A 159 -9.29 24.65 33.51
N SER A 160 -8.44 25.61 33.90
CA SER A 160 -7.01 25.54 33.58
C SER A 160 -6.29 24.38 34.27
N CYS A 161 -6.56 24.16 35.56
CA CYS A 161 -5.94 23.09 36.33
C CYS A 161 -6.37 21.70 35.83
N HIS A 162 -7.65 21.50 35.49
CA HIS A 162 -8.14 20.27 34.87
C HIS A 162 -7.50 20.03 33.51
N HIS A 163 -7.42 21.05 32.66
CA HIS A 163 -6.77 20.92 31.36
C HIS A 163 -5.33 20.44 31.48
N GLU A 164 -4.55 21.07 32.37
CA GLU A 164 -3.14 20.73 32.58
C GLU A 164 -2.97 19.34 33.19
N ALA A 165 -3.74 19.03 34.23
CA ALA A 165 -3.67 17.73 34.90
C ALA A 165 -4.11 16.56 34.00
N VAL A 166 -5.16 16.75 33.18
CA VAL A 166 -5.57 15.78 32.16
C VAL A 166 -4.49 15.64 31.10
N GLY A 167 -3.88 16.75 30.65
CA GLY A 167 -2.75 16.71 29.70
C GLY A 167 -1.59 15.86 30.22
N GLU A 168 -1.11 16.11 31.43
CA GLU A 168 -0.04 15.32 32.03
C GLU A 168 -0.43 13.85 32.19
N HIS A 169 -1.66 13.57 32.63
CA HIS A 169 -2.16 12.21 32.77
C HIS A 169 -2.18 11.46 31.43
N LEU A 170 -2.72 12.09 30.37
CA LEU A 170 -2.71 11.55 29.01
C LEU A 170 -1.28 11.29 28.51
N LYS A 171 -0.31 12.15 28.85
CA LYS A 171 1.10 11.94 28.49
C LYS A 171 1.68 10.70 29.16
N THR A 172 1.40 10.50 30.45
CA THR A 172 1.83 9.28 31.17
C THR A 172 1.13 8.02 30.67
N LEU A 173 -0.13 8.11 30.24
CA LEU A 173 -0.84 7.00 29.60
C LEU A 173 -0.24 6.68 28.23
N LEU A 174 0.12 7.69 27.44
CA LEU A 174 0.74 7.52 26.12
C LEU A 174 2.04 6.71 26.16
N GLU A 175 2.82 6.82 27.23
CA GLU A 175 4.05 6.04 27.44
C GLU A 175 3.76 4.54 27.70
N LYS A 176 2.57 4.21 28.18
CA LYS A 176 2.14 2.82 28.47
C LYS A 176 1.43 2.14 27.31
N VAL A 177 1.04 2.89 26.27
CA VAL A 177 0.27 2.35 25.15
C VAL A 177 1.16 1.50 24.24
N THR A 178 0.74 0.26 24.03
CA THR A 178 1.41 -0.70 23.17
C THR A 178 0.55 -1.19 22.02
N GLU A 179 -0.73 -0.83 21.91
CA GLU A 179 -1.64 -1.32 20.86
C GLU A 179 -2.26 -0.19 20.02
N LEU A 180 -2.53 -0.44 18.72
CA LEU A 180 -3.15 0.54 17.81
C LEU A 180 -4.55 0.98 18.25
N LYS A 181 -5.34 0.04 18.78
CA LYS A 181 -6.69 0.32 19.30
C LYS A 181 -6.70 1.38 20.41
N ASP A 182 -5.66 1.36 21.24
CA ASP A 182 -5.50 2.25 22.39
C ASP A 182 -5.06 3.65 21.94
N TYR A 183 -4.24 3.75 20.89
CA TYR A 183 -3.94 5.03 20.23
C TYR A 183 -5.20 5.67 19.65
N TYR A 184 -6.08 4.89 19.00
CA TYR A 184 -7.35 5.41 18.49
C TYR A 184 -8.28 5.86 19.62
N ALA A 185 -8.34 5.13 20.73
CA ALA A 185 -9.15 5.50 21.88
C ALA A 185 -8.69 6.85 22.49
N LEU A 186 -7.37 7.08 22.58
CA LEU A 186 -6.81 8.36 23.01
C LEU A 186 -7.13 9.49 22.05
N LEU A 187 -6.97 9.25 20.74
CA LEU A 187 -7.25 10.27 19.74
C LEU A 187 -8.75 10.63 19.73
N ASP A 188 -9.64 9.64 19.78
CA ASP A 188 -11.09 9.85 19.87
C ASP A 188 -11.48 10.61 21.13
N PHE A 189 -10.86 10.28 22.28
CA PHE A 189 -11.10 11.04 23.51
C PHE A 189 -10.70 12.50 23.35
N ILE A 190 -9.52 12.76 22.80
CA ILE A 190 -9.03 14.13 22.61
C ILE A 190 -9.92 14.87 21.62
N VAL A 191 -10.34 14.27 20.50
CA VAL A 191 -11.07 14.98 19.44
C VAL A 191 -12.56 15.14 19.75
N HIS A 192 -13.23 14.08 20.20
CA HIS A 192 -14.69 14.05 20.32
C HIS A 192 -15.21 14.14 21.75
N ARG A 193 -14.56 13.43 22.68
CA ARG A 193 -15.06 13.27 24.06
C ARG A 193 -14.41 14.22 25.07
N TYR A 194 -13.59 15.15 24.61
CA TYR A 194 -12.94 16.13 25.48
C TYR A 194 -14.00 17.05 26.13
N PRO A 195 -13.96 17.27 27.45
CA PRO A 195 -15.00 18.03 28.16
C PRO A 195 -15.25 19.40 27.53
N SER A 196 -16.53 19.74 27.34
CA SER A 196 -16.93 20.93 26.57
C SER A 196 -16.38 22.24 27.15
N ASP A 197 -16.33 22.35 28.49
CA ASP A 197 -15.76 23.50 29.20
C ASP A 197 -14.24 23.65 29.03
N LEU A 198 -13.56 22.60 28.53
CA LEU A 198 -12.12 22.58 28.29
C LEU A 198 -11.76 22.71 26.80
N LYS A 199 -12.75 22.69 25.89
CA LYS A 199 -12.52 22.65 24.43
C LYS A 199 -11.75 23.86 23.92
N ASP A 200 -11.97 25.04 24.48
CA ASP A 200 -11.26 26.27 24.06
C ASP A 200 -9.74 26.18 24.29
N LYS A 201 -9.32 25.37 25.28
CA LYS A 201 -7.90 25.11 25.58
C LYS A 201 -7.37 23.82 24.92
N GLN A 202 -8.20 23.03 24.26
CA GLN A 202 -7.78 21.77 23.62
C GLN A 202 -6.62 21.97 22.63
N LYS A 203 -6.58 23.10 21.91
CA LYS A 203 -5.54 23.43 20.93
C LYS A 203 -4.13 23.55 21.54
N SER A 204 -3.98 23.75 22.84
CA SER A 204 -2.66 23.78 23.50
C SER A 204 -2.11 22.39 23.85
N LEU A 205 -2.85 21.31 23.60
CA LEU A 205 -2.38 19.94 23.87
C LEU A 205 -1.40 19.48 22.79
N LYS A 206 -0.10 19.55 23.09
CA LYS A 206 0.98 18.95 22.27
C LYS A 206 0.82 17.45 22.00
N ILE A 207 0.07 16.77 22.87
CA ILE A 207 -0.18 15.32 22.80
C ILE A 207 -0.91 14.94 21.51
N LYS A 208 -1.75 15.83 20.96
CA LYS A 208 -2.43 15.57 19.68
C LYS A 208 -1.39 15.44 18.55
N GLU A 209 -0.40 16.33 18.50
CA GLU A 209 0.68 16.29 17.49
C GLU A 209 1.56 15.05 17.66
N ASP A 210 1.91 14.70 18.90
CA ASP A 210 2.71 13.49 19.19
C ASP A 210 1.99 12.20 18.75
N LEU A 211 0.68 12.11 18.98
CA LEU A 211 -0.17 11.00 18.52
C LEU A 211 -0.26 10.94 17.00
N LEU A 212 -0.49 12.09 16.36
CA LEU A 212 -0.57 12.20 14.90
C LEU A 212 0.72 11.77 14.21
N ASN A 213 1.87 11.93 14.86
CA ASN A 213 3.15 11.47 14.32
C ASN A 213 3.39 9.97 14.58
N LYS A 214 3.02 9.44 15.75
CA LYS A 214 3.30 8.03 16.12
C LYS A 214 2.39 7.02 15.41
N ILE A 215 1.12 7.35 15.21
CA ILE A 215 0.13 6.42 14.62
C ILE A 215 0.53 5.99 13.20
N PRO A 216 0.85 6.90 12.26
CA PRO A 216 1.19 6.52 10.89
C PRO A 216 2.45 5.66 10.80
N HIS A 217 3.49 5.96 11.59
CA HIS A 217 4.73 5.18 11.57
C HIS A 217 4.51 3.72 11.94
N ARG A 218 3.69 3.46 12.96
CA ARG A 218 3.41 2.09 13.37
C ARG A 218 2.52 1.36 12.38
N GLN A 219 1.45 2.01 11.92
CA GLN A 219 0.57 1.45 10.91
C GLN A 219 1.31 1.10 9.62
N LYS A 220 2.33 1.87 9.27
CA LYS A 220 3.14 1.65 8.07
C LYS A 220 3.83 0.28 8.08
N ASP A 221 4.44 -0.11 9.19
CA ASP A 221 5.15 -1.39 9.31
C ASP A 221 4.17 -2.58 9.38
N ASP A 222 3.05 -2.41 10.10
CA ASP A 222 1.98 -3.41 10.17
C ASP A 222 1.32 -3.60 8.78
N PHE A 223 1.11 -2.52 8.04
CA PHE A 223 0.56 -2.55 6.68
C PHE A 223 1.50 -3.25 5.69
N LYS A 224 2.81 -2.96 5.73
CA LYS A 224 3.82 -3.67 4.93
C LYS A 224 3.81 -5.18 5.21
N SER A 225 3.74 -5.55 6.49
CA SER A 225 3.69 -6.97 6.90
C SER A 225 2.41 -7.64 6.39
N ALA A 226 1.28 -6.94 6.42
CA ALA A 226 0.02 -7.43 5.86
C ALA A 226 0.09 -7.61 4.33
N LEU A 227 0.73 -6.69 3.60
CA LEU A 227 0.97 -6.84 2.16
C LEU A 227 1.86 -8.05 1.84
N GLU A 228 2.92 -8.29 2.62
CA GLU A 228 3.77 -9.47 2.43
C GLU A 228 3.00 -10.78 2.67
N ASN A 229 2.07 -10.80 3.64
CA ASN A 229 1.21 -11.96 3.87
C ASN A 229 0.33 -12.28 2.66
N ILE A 230 -0.13 -11.28 1.89
CA ILE A 230 -0.87 -11.52 0.63
C ILE A 230 0.01 -12.26 -0.38
N ILE A 231 1.29 -11.89 -0.51
CA ILE A 231 2.25 -12.59 -1.38
C ILE A 231 2.45 -14.04 -0.90
N ILE A 232 2.52 -14.26 0.42
CA ILE A 232 2.66 -15.61 0.99
C ILE A 232 1.45 -16.50 0.64
N ILE A 233 0.23 -15.95 0.76
CA ILE A 233 -1.00 -16.66 0.41
C ILE A 233 -0.99 -17.01 -1.09
N GLU A 234 -0.64 -16.06 -1.95
CA GLU A 234 -0.57 -16.28 -3.40
C GLU A 234 0.53 -17.30 -3.78
N LYS A 235 1.66 -17.35 -3.05
CA LYS A 235 2.67 -18.41 -3.22
C LYS A 235 2.12 -19.80 -2.96
N GLU A 236 1.25 -19.96 -1.96
CA GLU A 236 0.57 -21.24 -1.73
C GLU A 236 -0.36 -21.60 -2.89
N VAL A 237 -1.06 -20.62 -3.48
CA VAL A 237 -1.90 -20.82 -4.67
C VAL A 237 -1.06 -21.36 -5.83
N TRP A 238 0.10 -20.74 -6.10
CA TRP A 238 1.00 -21.18 -7.18
C TRP A 238 1.59 -22.55 -6.92
N THR A 239 2.02 -22.81 -5.69
CA THR A 239 2.63 -24.09 -5.29
C THR A 239 1.63 -25.24 -5.37
N MET A 240 0.38 -25.00 -4.96
CA MET A 240 -0.71 -25.97 -5.03
C MET A 240 -1.36 -26.05 -6.42
N LYS A 241 -0.91 -25.24 -7.40
CA LYS A 241 -1.47 -25.17 -8.76
C LYS A 241 -3.00 -24.99 -8.78
N LYS A 242 -3.53 -24.17 -7.86
CA LYS A 242 -4.97 -23.92 -7.75
C LYS A 242 -5.44 -23.12 -8.98
N SER A 243 -6.53 -23.56 -9.60
CA SER A 243 -7.11 -22.81 -10.71
C SER A 243 -7.61 -21.44 -10.26
N PRO A 244 -7.36 -20.36 -11.02
CA PRO A 244 -7.86 -19.03 -10.65
C PRO A 244 -9.38 -18.96 -10.63
N TYR A 245 -9.90 -18.04 -9.82
CA TYR A 245 -11.32 -17.79 -9.74
C TYR A 245 -11.85 -17.20 -11.05
N ARG A 246 -13.08 -17.57 -11.42
CA ARG A 246 -13.82 -16.99 -12.54
C ARG A 246 -15.04 -16.27 -12.00
N THR A 247 -15.15 -14.99 -12.34
CA THR A 247 -16.35 -14.19 -12.09
C THR A 247 -17.55 -14.74 -12.87
N ASP A 248 -18.76 -14.34 -12.48
CA ASP A 248 -20.00 -14.71 -13.17
C ASP A 248 -19.99 -14.29 -14.65
N ASP A 249 -19.31 -13.18 -14.96
CA ASP A 249 -19.10 -12.66 -16.31
C ASP A 249 -17.99 -13.40 -17.08
N GLY A 250 -17.36 -14.41 -16.48
CA GLY A 250 -16.35 -15.27 -17.10
C GLY A 250 -14.92 -14.74 -17.06
N PHE A 251 -14.66 -13.59 -16.44
CA PHE A 251 -13.30 -13.05 -16.28
C PHE A 251 -12.54 -13.79 -15.18
N LEU A 252 -11.29 -14.13 -15.47
CA LEU A 252 -10.34 -14.68 -14.49
C LEU A 252 -9.82 -13.58 -13.57
N THR A 253 -9.90 -13.78 -12.26
CA THR A 253 -9.42 -12.83 -11.25
C THR A 253 -8.84 -13.56 -10.03
N SER A 254 -8.05 -12.85 -9.23
CA SER A 254 -7.61 -13.26 -7.90
C SER A 254 -8.30 -12.39 -6.84
N GLU A 255 -8.46 -12.92 -5.62
CA GLU A 255 -8.97 -12.18 -4.46
C GLU A 255 -7.99 -11.10 -3.96
N THR A 256 -6.71 -11.15 -4.39
CA THR A 256 -5.64 -10.21 -4.02
C THR A 256 -6.08 -8.74 -4.08
N TYR A 257 -6.77 -8.30 -5.14
CA TYR A 257 -7.14 -6.89 -5.25
C TYR A 257 -8.20 -6.48 -4.23
N MET A 258 -9.13 -7.40 -3.89
CA MET A 258 -10.15 -7.18 -2.87
C MET A 258 -9.50 -7.12 -1.49
N ASP A 259 -8.56 -8.02 -1.21
CA ASP A 259 -7.81 -8.03 0.05
C ASP A 259 -7.04 -6.73 0.25
N ILE A 260 -6.37 -6.23 -0.80
CA ILE A 260 -5.66 -4.94 -0.76
C ILE A 260 -6.65 -3.79 -0.49
N CYS A 261 -7.77 -3.72 -1.23
CA CYS A 261 -8.77 -2.67 -1.04
C CYS A 261 -9.39 -2.70 0.36
N GLN A 262 -9.71 -3.90 0.87
CA GLN A 262 -10.26 -4.07 2.20
C GLN A 262 -9.24 -3.72 3.30
N LEU A 263 -7.96 -4.04 3.08
CA LEU A 263 -6.88 -3.65 3.97
C LEU A 263 -6.78 -2.13 4.07
N ILE A 264 -6.74 -1.40 2.95
CA ILE A 264 -6.71 0.07 2.94
C ILE A 264 -7.93 0.65 3.68
N ALA A 265 -9.13 0.13 3.38
CA ALA A 265 -10.37 0.57 4.01
C ALA A 265 -10.36 0.34 5.54
N SER A 266 -9.78 -0.77 6.01
CA SER A 266 -9.72 -1.10 7.44
C SER A 266 -8.82 -0.15 8.23
N TYR A 267 -7.71 0.30 7.65
CA TYR A 267 -6.78 1.26 8.27
C TYR A 267 -7.31 2.69 8.21
N ALA A 268 -7.92 3.09 7.10
CA ALA A 268 -8.46 4.45 6.93
C ALA A 268 -9.79 4.66 7.66
N GLY A 269 -10.71 3.68 7.62
CA GLY A 269 -12.11 3.89 7.97
C GLY A 269 -12.39 4.23 9.44
N ASN A 270 -11.55 3.76 10.37
CA ASN A 270 -11.67 4.14 11.78
C ASN A 270 -11.10 5.53 12.05
N LEU A 271 -10.05 5.93 11.34
CA LEU A 271 -9.37 7.19 11.53
C LEU A 271 -10.07 8.34 10.84
N GLU A 272 -10.67 8.13 9.66
CA GLU A 272 -11.44 9.15 8.96
C GLU A 272 -12.65 9.62 9.79
N LYS A 273 -13.24 8.73 10.58
CA LYS A 273 -14.29 9.08 11.55
C LYS A 273 -13.78 9.95 12.69
N ILE A 274 -12.50 9.85 13.04
CA ILE A 274 -11.88 10.55 14.18
C ILE A 274 -11.24 11.87 13.75
N ASP A 275 -10.38 11.84 12.74
CA ASP A 275 -9.71 13.00 12.17
C ASP A 275 -9.57 12.77 10.65
N GLU A 276 -10.34 13.53 9.87
CA GLU A 276 -10.40 13.39 8.40
C GLU A 276 -9.02 13.58 7.75
N ASN A 277 -8.17 14.46 8.28
CA ASN A 277 -6.84 14.71 7.73
C ASN A 277 -5.88 13.55 8.03
N LEU A 278 -5.99 12.95 9.22
CA LEU A 278 -5.24 11.74 9.54
C LEU A 278 -5.68 10.58 8.64
N GLY A 279 -6.99 10.37 8.46
CA GLY A 279 -7.53 9.36 7.54
C GLY A 279 -6.98 9.52 6.11
N LYS A 280 -6.94 10.75 5.59
CA LYS A 280 -6.34 11.06 4.28
C LYS A 280 -4.84 10.74 4.25
N SER A 281 -4.10 11.14 5.28
CA SER A 281 -2.67 10.83 5.41
C SER A 281 -2.42 9.32 5.41
N VAL A 282 -3.29 8.55 6.07
CA VAL A 282 -3.23 7.08 6.11
C VAL A 282 -3.40 6.47 4.72
N VAL A 283 -4.44 6.89 4.00
CA VAL A 283 -4.66 6.45 2.62
C VAL A 283 -3.45 6.79 1.74
N CYS A 284 -2.93 8.01 1.83
CA CYS A 284 -1.80 8.42 1.00
C CYS A 284 -0.55 7.55 1.28
N PHE A 285 -0.20 7.24 2.53
CA PHE A 285 0.94 6.34 2.77
C PHE A 285 0.63 4.89 2.34
N CYS A 286 -0.59 4.39 2.52
CA CYS A 286 -0.96 3.05 2.06
C CYS A 286 -0.75 2.92 0.55
N LEU A 287 -1.16 3.93 -0.22
CA LEU A 287 -0.93 3.98 -1.67
C LEU A 287 0.56 4.08 -2.02
N GLU A 288 1.36 4.81 -1.22
CA GLU A 288 2.81 4.86 -1.40
C GLU A 288 3.48 3.50 -1.18
N GLU A 289 3.04 2.73 -0.18
CA GLU A 289 3.56 1.41 0.16
C GLU A 289 3.11 0.30 -0.80
N LEU A 290 2.07 0.54 -1.60
CA LEU A 290 1.75 -0.37 -2.70
C LEU A 290 2.81 -0.35 -3.80
N ASN A 291 3.49 0.79 -4.03
CA ASN A 291 4.52 0.90 -5.08
C ASN A 291 5.62 -0.18 -4.99
N PRO A 292 6.31 -0.36 -3.84
CA PRO A 292 7.29 -1.44 -3.70
C PRO A 292 6.64 -2.83 -3.74
N PHE A 293 5.39 -2.97 -3.27
CA PHE A 293 4.67 -4.24 -3.28
C PHE A 293 4.46 -4.80 -4.69
N HIS A 294 4.08 -3.99 -5.69
CA HIS A 294 3.87 -4.50 -7.05
C HIS A 294 5.15 -5.09 -7.66
N THR A 295 6.27 -4.41 -7.45
CA THR A 295 7.59 -4.87 -7.92
C THR A 295 7.93 -6.19 -7.25
N ARG A 296 7.74 -6.28 -5.93
CA ARG A 296 7.99 -7.49 -5.16
C ARG A 296 7.09 -8.65 -5.59
N PHE A 297 5.80 -8.37 -5.83
CA PHE A 297 4.83 -9.34 -6.33
C PHE A 297 5.25 -9.89 -7.69
N GLU A 298 5.65 -9.02 -8.62
CA GLU A 298 6.10 -9.43 -9.96
C GLU A 298 7.34 -10.33 -9.92
N GLU A 299 8.32 -10.00 -9.07
CA GLU A 299 9.52 -10.82 -8.86
C GLU A 299 9.17 -12.22 -8.35
N GLU A 300 8.37 -12.29 -7.30
CA GLU A 300 7.99 -13.55 -6.67
C GLU A 300 7.12 -14.41 -7.58
N PHE A 301 6.16 -13.78 -8.28
CA PHE A 301 5.32 -14.43 -9.28
C PHE A 301 6.16 -15.02 -10.41
N SER A 302 7.09 -14.23 -10.96
CA SER A 302 7.96 -14.69 -12.05
C SER A 302 8.84 -15.85 -11.61
N GLN A 303 9.45 -15.76 -10.42
CA GLN A 303 10.31 -16.82 -9.88
C GLN A 303 9.56 -18.13 -9.65
N HIS A 304 8.37 -18.08 -9.04
CA HIS A 304 7.62 -19.28 -8.66
C HIS A 304 6.92 -19.95 -9.86
N THR A 305 6.51 -19.16 -10.86
CA THR A 305 5.74 -19.70 -12.00
C THR A 305 6.60 -20.05 -13.22
N SER A 306 7.89 -19.67 -13.25
CA SER A 306 8.80 -19.99 -14.36
C SER A 306 8.91 -21.49 -14.66
N SER A 307 8.80 -22.35 -13.63
CA SER A 307 8.87 -23.81 -13.79
C SER A 307 7.68 -24.39 -14.57
N LEU A 308 6.52 -23.73 -14.50
CA LEU A 308 5.29 -24.15 -15.19
C LEU A 308 5.44 -24.10 -16.71
N LEU A 309 6.26 -23.18 -17.23
CA LEU A 309 6.51 -23.02 -18.66
C LEU A 309 7.28 -24.20 -19.28
N THR A 310 8.06 -24.92 -18.47
CA THR A 310 8.94 -26.01 -18.93
C THR A 310 8.39 -27.40 -18.68
N SER A 311 7.17 -27.50 -18.12
CA SER A 311 6.60 -28.78 -17.70
C SER A 311 5.73 -29.42 -18.78
N ASP A 312 4.41 -29.32 -18.69
CA ASP A 312 3.46 -29.86 -19.64
C ASP A 312 2.50 -28.78 -20.16
N LEU A 313 1.69 -29.13 -21.18
CA LEU A 313 0.75 -28.17 -21.80
C LEU A 313 -0.28 -27.64 -20.79
N LEU A 314 -0.67 -28.44 -19.81
CA LEU A 314 -1.67 -28.06 -18.82
C LEU A 314 -1.11 -27.01 -17.85
N ASP A 315 0.14 -27.19 -17.42
CA ASP A 315 0.90 -26.22 -16.62
C ASP A 315 1.13 -24.92 -17.39
N CYS A 316 1.43 -25.00 -18.69
CA CYS A 316 1.50 -23.81 -19.56
C CYS A 316 0.15 -23.08 -19.64
N CYS A 317 -0.96 -23.81 -19.80
CA CYS A 317 -2.29 -23.22 -19.79
C CYS A 317 -2.61 -22.56 -18.43
N LEU A 318 -2.22 -23.18 -17.32
CA LEU A 318 -2.39 -22.62 -15.99
C LEU A 318 -1.55 -21.34 -15.80
N TRP A 319 -0.32 -21.33 -16.28
CA TRP A 319 0.55 -20.15 -16.29
C TRP A 319 -0.07 -18.97 -17.05
N VAL A 320 -0.69 -19.25 -18.22
CA VAL A 320 -1.46 -18.25 -18.98
C VAL A 320 -2.65 -17.74 -18.18
N GLN A 321 -3.39 -18.64 -17.53
CA GLN A 321 -4.53 -18.24 -16.70
C GLN A 321 -4.09 -17.36 -15.53
N TYR A 322 -2.97 -17.64 -14.88
CA TYR A 322 -2.43 -16.77 -13.83
C TYR A 322 -2.07 -15.38 -14.35
N HIS A 323 -1.39 -15.28 -15.50
CA HIS A 323 -1.07 -13.99 -16.11
C HIS A 323 -2.34 -13.15 -16.36
N ILE A 324 -3.35 -13.76 -16.98
CA ILE A 324 -4.62 -13.08 -17.24
C ILE A 324 -5.31 -12.68 -15.92
N SER A 325 -5.29 -13.55 -14.92
CA SER A 325 -5.89 -13.30 -13.60
C SER A 325 -5.28 -12.08 -12.91
N TYR A 326 -3.95 -11.97 -12.88
CA TYR A 326 -3.28 -10.85 -12.25
C TYR A 326 -3.38 -9.57 -13.08
N ILE A 327 -3.33 -9.65 -14.41
CA ILE A 327 -3.61 -8.48 -15.29
C ILE A 327 -4.99 -7.90 -14.96
N ASN A 328 -6.02 -8.75 -14.89
CA ASN A 328 -7.38 -8.32 -14.56
C ASN A 328 -7.46 -7.78 -13.13
N SER A 329 -6.84 -8.47 -12.16
CA SER A 329 -6.90 -8.08 -10.74
C SER A 329 -6.20 -6.75 -10.47
N PHE A 330 -5.03 -6.51 -11.08
CA PHE A 330 -4.35 -5.22 -10.95
C PHE A 330 -5.08 -4.10 -11.70
N ASN A 331 -5.76 -4.41 -12.82
CA ASN A 331 -6.64 -3.44 -13.46
C ASN A 331 -7.85 -3.09 -12.56
N SER A 332 -8.47 -4.09 -11.92
CA SER A 332 -9.53 -3.86 -10.93
C SER A 332 -9.04 -3.06 -9.72
N LEU A 333 -7.81 -3.31 -9.25
CA LEU A 333 -7.19 -2.50 -8.19
C LEU A 333 -7.07 -1.03 -8.61
N LYS A 334 -6.58 -0.79 -9.83
CA LYS A 334 -6.44 0.56 -10.40
C LYS A 334 -7.78 1.30 -10.48
N GLU A 335 -8.85 0.61 -10.86
CA GLU A 335 -10.21 1.17 -10.92
C GLU A 335 -10.75 1.48 -9.52
N ASN A 336 -10.57 0.59 -8.55
CA ASN A 336 -11.04 0.81 -7.18
C ASN A 336 -10.31 1.96 -6.48
N VAL A 337 -9.00 2.12 -6.70
CA VAL A 337 -8.21 3.20 -6.10
C VAL A 337 -8.65 4.59 -6.59
N GLN A 338 -9.39 4.70 -7.71
CA GLN A 338 -9.92 5.98 -8.20
C GLN A 338 -10.79 6.72 -7.18
N CYS A 339 -11.46 5.99 -6.27
CA CYS A 339 -12.26 6.62 -5.22
C CYS A 339 -11.44 7.58 -4.33
N TYR A 340 -10.13 7.36 -4.21
CA TYR A 340 -9.22 8.17 -3.40
C TYR A 340 -8.61 9.37 -4.16
N LYS A 341 -8.85 9.50 -5.47
CA LYS A 341 -8.22 10.53 -6.33
C LYS A 341 -8.47 11.96 -5.85
N LYS A 342 -9.65 12.22 -5.29
CA LYS A 342 -10.00 13.54 -4.74
C LYS A 342 -9.10 13.94 -3.56
N ASN A 343 -8.64 12.96 -2.79
CA ASN A 343 -7.93 13.18 -1.53
C ASN A 343 -6.41 12.95 -1.65
N CYS A 344 -5.96 12.04 -2.52
CA CYS A 344 -4.55 11.66 -2.70
C CYS A 344 -4.17 11.58 -4.21
N SER A 345 -4.43 12.64 -5.00
CA SER A 345 -4.25 12.64 -6.47
C SER A 345 -2.85 12.19 -6.91
N ALA A 346 -1.79 12.74 -6.29
CA ALA A 346 -0.41 12.44 -6.68
C ALA A 346 -0.05 10.96 -6.44
N GLN A 347 -0.46 10.39 -5.31
CA GLN A 347 -0.23 8.98 -4.98
C GLN A 347 -1.03 8.06 -5.89
N VAL A 348 -2.28 8.40 -6.21
CA VAL A 348 -3.12 7.62 -7.13
C VAL A 348 -2.52 7.62 -8.53
N GLU A 349 -2.11 8.78 -9.07
CA GLU A 349 -1.49 8.89 -10.40
C GLU A 349 -0.16 8.11 -10.47
N GLN A 350 0.64 8.16 -9.40
CA GLN A 350 1.88 7.38 -9.34
C GLN A 350 1.59 5.88 -9.32
N LEU A 351 0.60 5.43 -8.53
CA LEU A 351 0.19 4.04 -8.45
C LEU A 351 -0.33 3.53 -9.80
N GLU A 352 -1.21 4.30 -10.45
CA GLU A 352 -1.74 4.02 -11.80
C GLU A 352 -0.60 3.75 -12.76
N LYS A 353 0.42 4.62 -12.79
CA LYS A 353 1.58 4.47 -13.67
C LYS A 353 2.38 3.20 -13.37
N GLN A 354 2.57 2.84 -12.11
CA GLN A 354 3.29 1.61 -11.74
C GLN A 354 2.48 0.37 -12.13
N VAL A 355 1.18 0.37 -11.86
CA VAL A 355 0.27 -0.72 -12.20
C VAL A 355 0.15 -0.90 -13.72
N ASP A 356 0.02 0.18 -14.48
CA ASP A 356 0.02 0.12 -15.95
C ASP A 356 1.33 -0.44 -16.49
N GLY A 357 2.46 -0.05 -15.90
CA GLY A 357 3.77 -0.62 -16.21
C GLY A 357 3.85 -2.12 -15.93
N LEU A 358 3.31 -2.58 -14.80
CA LEU A 358 3.24 -4.00 -14.44
C LEU A 358 2.34 -4.78 -15.42
N ILE A 359 1.12 -4.29 -15.67
CA ILE A 359 0.18 -4.89 -16.62
C ILE A 359 0.82 -5.01 -18.00
N GLN A 360 1.53 -3.97 -18.46
CA GLN A 360 2.25 -3.99 -19.72
C GLN A 360 3.33 -5.08 -19.75
N ARG A 361 4.14 -5.21 -18.69
CA ARG A 361 5.19 -6.24 -18.60
C ARG A 361 4.60 -7.65 -18.58
N LEU A 362 3.58 -7.91 -17.75
CA LEU A 362 2.88 -9.20 -17.71
C LEU A 362 2.29 -9.56 -19.07
N SER A 363 1.64 -8.60 -19.74
CA SER A 363 1.06 -8.79 -21.07
C SER A 363 2.12 -9.07 -22.13
N GLN A 364 3.24 -8.34 -22.11
CA GLN A 364 4.35 -8.54 -23.05
C GLN A 364 5.01 -9.91 -22.86
N THR A 365 5.21 -10.37 -21.62
CA THR A 365 5.74 -11.69 -21.31
C THR A 365 4.83 -12.79 -21.85
N LEU A 366 3.52 -12.66 -21.61
CA LEU A 366 2.50 -13.58 -22.14
C LEU A 366 2.51 -13.63 -23.69
N ILE A 367 2.48 -12.47 -24.34
CA ILE A 367 2.48 -12.38 -25.81
C ILE A 367 3.78 -12.94 -26.40
N LYS A 368 4.93 -12.66 -25.78
CA LYS A 368 6.23 -13.14 -26.24
C LYS A 368 6.30 -14.67 -26.18
N HIS A 369 5.81 -15.27 -25.09
CA HIS A 369 5.77 -16.72 -24.97
C HIS A 369 4.85 -17.33 -26.02
N PHE A 370 3.61 -16.83 -26.12
CA PHE A 370 2.64 -17.30 -27.11
C PHE A 370 3.17 -17.20 -28.54
N LYS A 371 3.80 -16.07 -28.91
CA LYS A 371 4.42 -15.91 -30.24
C LYS A 371 5.54 -16.90 -30.50
N THR A 372 6.32 -17.26 -29.48
CA THR A 372 7.43 -18.21 -29.63
C THR A 372 6.90 -19.61 -29.90
N ASP A 373 5.91 -20.05 -29.14
CA ASP A 373 5.31 -21.38 -29.29
C ASP A 373 4.49 -21.51 -30.59
N VAL A 374 3.67 -20.49 -30.89
CA VAL A 374 2.88 -20.44 -32.13
C VAL A 374 3.79 -20.42 -33.35
N LYS A 375 4.94 -19.74 -33.28
CA LYS A 375 5.90 -19.74 -34.38
C LYS A 375 6.47 -21.13 -34.66
N VAL A 376 6.82 -21.91 -33.63
CA VAL A 376 7.31 -23.28 -33.80
C VAL A 376 6.23 -24.14 -34.45
N PHE A 377 5.02 -24.12 -33.89
CA PHE A 377 3.88 -24.83 -34.45
C PHE A 377 3.55 -24.41 -35.90
N ALA A 378 3.54 -23.10 -36.18
CA ALA A 378 3.30 -22.57 -37.50
C ALA A 378 4.38 -22.99 -38.49
N ASN A 379 5.65 -23.07 -38.07
CA ASN A 379 6.73 -23.59 -38.90
C ASN A 379 6.54 -25.08 -39.22
N ASP A 380 6.20 -25.91 -38.23
CA ASP A 380 5.99 -27.36 -38.44
C ASP A 380 4.82 -27.62 -39.38
N VAL A 381 3.70 -26.91 -39.19
CA VAL A 381 2.53 -27.01 -40.08
C VAL A 381 2.83 -26.45 -41.46
N HIS A 382 3.55 -25.32 -41.58
CA HIS A 382 3.95 -24.75 -42.87
C HIS A 382 4.82 -25.74 -43.65
N TYR A 383 5.83 -26.33 -43.01
CA TYR A 383 6.69 -27.34 -43.62
C TYR A 383 5.88 -28.55 -44.09
N TYR A 384 5.01 -29.09 -43.24
CA TYR A 384 4.18 -30.26 -43.55
C TYR A 384 3.21 -29.98 -44.71
N VAL A 385 2.49 -28.86 -44.68
CA VAL A 385 1.52 -28.49 -45.71
C VAL A 385 2.22 -28.24 -47.04
N ALA A 386 3.36 -27.54 -47.05
CA ALA A 386 4.17 -27.35 -48.25
C ALA A 386 4.66 -28.71 -48.80
N GLY A 387 5.16 -29.58 -47.93
CA GLY A 387 5.61 -30.93 -48.27
C GLY A 387 4.50 -31.76 -48.90
N GLU A 388 3.30 -31.79 -48.30
CA GLU A 388 2.17 -32.56 -48.83
C GLU A 388 1.61 -31.95 -50.12
N TYR A 389 1.56 -30.61 -50.24
CA TYR A 389 1.15 -29.96 -51.49
C TYR A 389 2.07 -30.38 -52.65
N VAL A 390 3.40 -30.33 -52.43
CA VAL A 390 4.40 -30.72 -53.42
C VAL A 390 4.39 -32.25 -53.64
N SER A 391 4.12 -33.06 -52.62
CA SER A 391 3.98 -34.52 -52.76
C SER A 391 2.84 -34.88 -53.72
N GLN A 392 1.71 -34.17 -53.65
CA GLN A 392 0.56 -34.39 -54.53
C GLN A 392 0.89 -34.07 -55.99
N LEU A 393 1.69 -33.02 -56.23
CA LEU A 393 2.21 -32.69 -57.57
C LEU A 393 3.07 -33.81 -58.15
N MET A 394 3.83 -34.51 -57.30
CA MET A 394 4.76 -35.58 -57.72
C MET A 394 4.10 -36.96 -57.85
N LYS A 395 2.83 -37.11 -57.44
CA LYS A 395 2.08 -38.34 -57.67
C LYS A 395 1.82 -38.46 -59.17
N LYS A 396 2.33 -39.52 -59.81
CA LYS A 396 2.17 -39.79 -61.26
C LYS A 396 0.76 -40.17 -61.69
N LYS A 397 -0.26 -39.66 -61.02
CA LYS A 397 -1.69 -39.94 -61.25
C LYS A 397 -2.31 -39.02 -62.30
N TYR A 398 -1.70 -37.86 -62.55
CA TYR A 398 -2.20 -36.85 -63.46
C TYR A 398 -1.06 -36.19 -64.23
N SER A 399 -1.32 -35.88 -65.49
CA SER A 399 -0.41 -35.15 -66.36
C SER A 399 -1.23 -34.14 -67.17
N CYS A 400 -0.83 -32.87 -67.10
CA CYS A 400 -1.36 -31.80 -67.90
C CYS A 400 -1.05 -32.06 -69.39
N LYS A 401 -1.95 -31.60 -70.26
CA LYS A 401 -1.76 -31.68 -71.72
C LYS A 401 -1.48 -30.27 -72.21
N LYS A 402 -0.26 -29.98 -72.67
CA LYS A 402 0.18 -28.72 -73.34
C LYS A 402 -0.63 -27.46 -72.99
N ALA A 403 -1.78 -27.24 -73.62
CA ALA A 403 -2.65 -26.07 -73.37
C ALA A 403 -3.12 -25.91 -71.90
N LYS A 404 -3.18 -26.99 -71.11
CA LYS A 404 -3.59 -26.95 -69.69
C LYS A 404 -2.45 -26.64 -68.73
N ASN A 405 -1.21 -26.51 -69.23
CA ASN A 405 -0.03 -26.31 -68.40
C ASN A 405 -0.01 -24.90 -67.82
N GLU A 406 -0.38 -23.89 -68.63
CA GLU A 406 -0.50 -22.50 -68.18
C GLU A 406 -1.57 -22.34 -67.10
N ASP A 407 -2.77 -22.91 -67.32
CA ASP A 407 -3.86 -22.91 -66.32
C ASP A 407 -3.44 -23.59 -65.01
N ALA A 408 -2.75 -24.74 -65.11
CA ALA A 408 -2.27 -25.47 -63.93
C ALA A 408 -1.19 -24.68 -63.17
N ALA A 409 -0.27 -24.02 -63.88
CA ALA A 409 0.75 -23.15 -63.30
C ALA A 409 0.14 -21.91 -62.63
N ALA A 410 -0.83 -21.26 -63.27
CA ALA A 410 -1.54 -20.11 -62.72
C ALA A 410 -2.28 -20.49 -61.44
N LYS A 411 -3.01 -21.61 -61.46
CA LYS A 411 -3.73 -22.14 -60.30
C LYS A 411 -2.78 -22.51 -59.16
N MET A 412 -1.65 -23.16 -59.47
CA MET A 412 -0.66 -23.50 -58.45
C MET A 412 -0.10 -22.25 -57.79
N ARG A 413 0.20 -21.20 -58.57
CA ARG A 413 0.71 -19.94 -58.04
C ARG A 413 -0.31 -19.23 -57.14
N GLU A 414 -1.59 -19.22 -57.54
CA GLU A 414 -2.68 -18.69 -56.72
C GLU A 414 -2.76 -19.42 -55.38
N GLN A 415 -2.85 -20.76 -55.41
CA GLN A 415 -2.93 -21.59 -54.20
C GLN A 415 -1.68 -21.45 -53.31
N TRP A 416 -0.49 -21.36 -53.90
CA TRP A 416 0.75 -21.17 -53.15
C TRP A 416 0.81 -19.78 -52.49
N ASN A 417 0.28 -18.75 -53.14
CA ASN A 417 0.18 -17.40 -52.57
C ASN A 417 -0.84 -17.35 -51.42
N GLU A 418 -1.95 -18.07 -51.52
CA GLU A 418 -2.91 -18.21 -50.40
C GLU A 418 -2.25 -18.90 -49.19
N LEU A 419 -1.54 -20.00 -49.42
CA LEU A 419 -0.79 -20.70 -48.36
C LEU A 419 0.29 -19.81 -47.76
N LYS A 420 1.06 -19.12 -48.59
CA LYS A 420 2.06 -18.14 -48.14
C LYS A 420 1.43 -17.11 -47.21
N LYS A 421 0.33 -16.46 -47.63
CA LYS A 421 -0.34 -15.44 -46.82
C LYS A 421 -0.83 -16.00 -45.49
N LEU A 422 -1.44 -17.20 -45.51
CA LEU A 422 -1.90 -17.88 -44.31
C LEU A 422 -0.76 -18.14 -43.30
N PHE A 423 0.40 -18.61 -43.77
CA PHE A 423 1.54 -18.90 -42.90
C PHE A 423 2.33 -17.65 -42.49
N GLU A 424 2.30 -16.59 -43.28
CA GLU A 424 2.75 -15.24 -42.86
C GLU A 424 1.88 -14.71 -41.72
N ASP A 425 0.54 -14.80 -41.85
CA ASP A 425 -0.41 -14.36 -40.82
C ASP A 425 -0.29 -15.19 -39.52
N MET A 426 0.02 -16.49 -39.62
CA MET A 426 0.33 -17.35 -38.47
C MET A 426 1.73 -17.10 -37.86
N GLY A 427 2.57 -16.27 -38.49
CA GLY A 427 3.90 -15.92 -37.98
C GLY A 427 5.00 -16.94 -38.27
N SER A 428 4.84 -17.80 -39.29
CA SER A 428 5.89 -18.70 -39.75
C SER A 428 7.11 -17.91 -40.25
N SER A 429 8.31 -18.43 -39.98
CA SER A 429 9.57 -17.88 -40.47
C SER A 429 10.21 -18.68 -41.61
N LEU A 430 9.51 -19.69 -42.16
CA LEU A 430 10.02 -20.51 -43.27
C LEU A 430 9.88 -19.78 -44.62
N ASN A 431 10.34 -18.53 -44.68
CA ASN A 431 10.25 -17.68 -45.88
C ASN A 431 11.01 -18.26 -47.07
N TRP A 432 11.97 -19.15 -46.82
CA TRP A 432 12.71 -19.88 -47.84
C TRP A 432 11.84 -20.88 -48.62
N LEU A 433 10.62 -21.21 -48.17
CA LEU A 433 9.67 -22.02 -48.94
C LEU A 433 8.89 -21.20 -49.98
N TYR A 434 8.82 -19.88 -49.85
CA TYR A 434 7.99 -19.07 -50.75
C TYR A 434 8.44 -19.13 -52.22
N PRO A 435 9.73 -19.03 -52.56
CA PRO A 435 10.18 -19.13 -53.96
C PRO A 435 9.90 -20.50 -54.61
N LEU A 436 9.70 -21.56 -53.82
CA LEU A 436 9.49 -22.91 -54.34
C LEU A 436 8.25 -23.00 -55.22
N GLY A 437 7.15 -22.38 -54.79
CA GLY A 437 5.91 -22.36 -55.56
C GLY A 437 6.08 -21.68 -56.91
N ASP A 438 6.86 -20.60 -56.96
CA ASP A 438 7.18 -19.90 -58.20
C ASP A 438 8.02 -20.78 -59.13
N TYR A 439 9.09 -21.40 -58.62
CA TYR A 439 9.93 -22.29 -59.42
C TYR A 439 9.16 -23.48 -59.98
N LEU A 440 8.32 -24.13 -59.18
CA LEU A 440 7.53 -25.27 -59.63
C LEU A 440 6.44 -24.86 -60.62
N SER A 441 5.76 -23.73 -60.36
CA SER A 441 4.76 -23.18 -61.29
C SER A 441 5.39 -22.79 -62.62
N ASP A 442 6.56 -22.16 -62.60
CA ASP A 442 7.30 -21.77 -63.81
C ASP A 442 7.76 -22.99 -64.60
N ILE A 443 8.27 -24.04 -63.93
CA ILE A 443 8.64 -25.30 -64.60
C ILE A 443 7.43 -25.93 -65.29
N ILE A 444 6.24 -25.86 -64.68
CA ILE A 444 5.01 -26.39 -65.26
C ILE A 444 4.56 -25.54 -66.45
N GLY A 445 4.53 -24.21 -66.31
CA GLY A 445 3.88 -23.29 -67.25
C GLY A 445 4.75 -22.85 -68.44
N ILE A 446 6.08 -22.76 -68.29
CA ILE A 446 6.95 -22.25 -69.37
C ILE A 446 7.04 -23.25 -70.51
N GLU A 447 6.79 -22.81 -71.75
CA GLU A 447 6.93 -23.65 -72.94
C GLU A 447 8.40 -23.82 -73.39
N ASN A 448 9.22 -22.78 -73.21
CA ASN A 448 10.60 -22.72 -73.74
C ASN A 448 11.61 -23.48 -72.86
N GLU A 449 12.20 -24.55 -73.40
CA GLU A 449 13.19 -25.41 -72.72
C GLU A 449 14.42 -24.65 -72.22
N LYS A 450 14.93 -23.66 -72.97
CA LYS A 450 16.10 -22.86 -72.53
C LYS A 450 15.79 -22.09 -71.25
N LYS A 451 14.57 -21.55 -71.13
CA LYS A 451 14.14 -20.84 -69.92
C LYS A 451 13.97 -21.78 -68.73
N ILE A 452 13.46 -23.00 -68.94
CA ILE A 452 13.38 -24.02 -67.87
C ILE A 452 14.78 -24.36 -67.36
N LYS A 453 15.74 -24.51 -68.28
CA LYS A 453 17.14 -24.77 -67.97
C LYS A 453 17.79 -23.66 -67.15
N ASP A 454 17.47 -22.41 -67.43
CA ASP A 454 17.93 -21.25 -66.65
C ASP A 454 17.33 -21.26 -65.23
N LEU A 455 16.07 -21.70 -65.06
CA LEU A 455 15.40 -21.84 -63.75
C LEU A 455 15.94 -22.98 -62.89
N LEU A 456 16.59 -23.98 -63.48
CA LEU A 456 17.23 -25.06 -62.71
C LEU A 456 18.39 -24.54 -61.86
N ILE A 457 19.05 -23.45 -62.27
CA ILE A 457 20.18 -22.86 -61.55
C ILE A 457 19.74 -22.36 -60.16
N PRO A 458 18.78 -21.43 -60.03
CA PRO A 458 18.30 -20.98 -58.72
C PRO A 458 17.56 -22.08 -57.95
N LEU A 459 16.86 -23.01 -58.63
CA LEU A 459 16.20 -24.13 -57.96
C LEU A 459 17.19 -25.07 -57.28
N VAL A 460 18.27 -25.47 -57.98
CA VAL A 460 19.31 -26.36 -57.41
C VAL A 460 20.09 -25.65 -56.32
N SER A 461 20.31 -24.33 -56.46
CA SER A 461 20.98 -23.52 -55.45
C SER A 461 20.17 -23.38 -54.15
N ASN A 462 18.86 -23.17 -54.25
CA ASN A 462 17.98 -22.95 -53.09
C ASN A 462 17.48 -24.25 -52.46
N TYR A 463 17.37 -25.33 -53.26
CA TYR A 463 16.89 -26.64 -52.82
C TYR A 463 17.82 -27.75 -53.36
N PRO A 464 19.01 -27.90 -52.77
CA PRO A 464 20.06 -28.80 -53.26
C PRO A 464 19.80 -30.27 -52.93
N ASP A 465 18.77 -30.56 -52.15
CA ASP A 465 18.30 -31.90 -51.81
C ASP A 465 17.27 -32.45 -52.83
N ILE A 466 16.74 -31.64 -53.75
CA ILE A 466 15.84 -32.14 -54.81
C ILE A 466 16.53 -33.22 -55.64
N SER A 467 15.91 -34.38 -55.78
CA SER A 467 16.44 -35.51 -56.52
C SER A 467 16.03 -35.50 -57.99
N LYS A 468 16.80 -36.21 -58.82
CA LYS A 468 16.46 -36.46 -60.23
C LYS A 468 15.08 -37.12 -60.39
N LYS A 469 14.67 -37.96 -59.44
CA LYS A 469 13.35 -38.63 -59.44
C LYS A 469 12.22 -37.61 -59.24
N GLN A 470 12.39 -36.67 -58.31
CA GLN A 470 11.41 -35.63 -58.00
C GLN A 470 11.26 -34.63 -59.14
N LEU A 471 12.36 -34.13 -59.70
CA LEU A 471 12.30 -33.28 -60.90
C LEU A 471 11.63 -34.03 -62.07
N SER A 472 11.92 -35.31 -62.24
CA SER A 472 11.27 -36.14 -63.27
C SER A 472 9.76 -36.30 -63.06
N ALA A 473 9.28 -36.25 -61.82
CA ALA A 473 7.87 -36.32 -61.47
C ALA A 473 7.16 -34.98 -61.75
N VAL A 474 7.78 -33.85 -61.40
CA VAL A 474 7.26 -32.52 -61.76
C VAL A 474 7.17 -32.36 -63.28
N LEU A 475 8.20 -32.77 -64.02
CA LEU A 475 8.17 -32.77 -65.49
C LEU A 475 7.15 -33.76 -66.08
N TYR A 476 6.79 -34.82 -65.34
CA TYR A 476 5.72 -35.74 -65.75
C TYR A 476 4.34 -35.11 -65.58
N PHE A 477 4.13 -34.36 -64.48
CA PHE A 477 2.92 -33.59 -64.28
C PHE A 477 2.71 -32.56 -65.41
N ARG A 478 3.78 -31.95 -65.93
CA ARG A 478 3.72 -31.00 -67.05
C ARG A 478 3.25 -31.61 -68.37
N ASP A 479 3.87 -32.70 -68.84
CA ASP A 479 3.50 -33.30 -70.14
C ASP A 479 3.72 -34.82 -70.13
N ASN A 480 2.74 -35.57 -70.65
CA ASN A 480 2.73 -37.04 -70.66
C ASN A 480 3.62 -37.66 -71.77
N GLY A 481 4.87 -37.18 -71.88
CA GLY A 481 5.92 -37.79 -72.72
C GLY A 481 6.39 -36.96 -73.92
N PHE A 482 7.48 -36.22 -73.74
CA PHE A 482 8.49 -35.95 -74.78
C PHE A 482 9.83 -36.49 -74.26
N SER A 483 10.30 -37.62 -74.82
CA SER A 483 11.44 -38.36 -74.26
C SER A 483 12.78 -37.63 -74.41
N LEU A 484 12.97 -36.85 -75.48
CA LEU A 484 14.25 -36.20 -75.80
C LEU A 484 14.46 -34.90 -75.03
N GLU A 485 13.44 -34.04 -74.94
CA GLU A 485 13.49 -32.74 -74.26
C GLU A 485 13.56 -32.90 -72.74
N LYS A 486 12.80 -33.85 -72.18
CA LYS A 486 12.93 -34.25 -70.77
C LYS A 486 14.35 -34.72 -70.46
N HIS A 487 14.97 -35.48 -71.36
CA HIS A 487 16.33 -35.97 -71.19
C HIS A 487 17.34 -34.82 -71.15
N ASN A 488 17.18 -33.79 -71.98
CA ASN A 488 18.05 -32.61 -72.00
C ASN A 488 17.97 -31.78 -70.70
N VAL A 489 16.76 -31.51 -70.20
CA VAL A 489 16.55 -30.79 -68.93
C VAL A 489 17.11 -31.58 -67.76
N ILE A 490 16.87 -32.89 -67.72
CA ILE A 490 17.39 -33.79 -66.68
C ILE A 490 18.92 -33.92 -66.75
N ASN A 491 19.52 -33.91 -67.94
CA ASN A 491 20.97 -33.94 -68.10
C ASN A 491 21.61 -32.65 -67.60
N GLN A 492 21.05 -31.48 -67.93
CA GLN A 492 21.51 -30.21 -67.38
C GLN A 492 21.38 -30.17 -65.86
N PHE A 493 20.25 -30.64 -65.31
CA PHE A 493 20.08 -30.78 -63.87
C PHE A 493 21.15 -31.69 -63.25
N THR A 494 21.51 -32.79 -63.91
CA THR A 494 22.55 -33.73 -63.42
C THR A 494 23.93 -33.08 -63.43
N VAL A 495 24.23 -32.22 -64.41
CA VAL A 495 25.46 -31.42 -64.45
C VAL A 495 25.46 -30.40 -63.31
N LEU A 496 24.39 -29.62 -63.17
CA LEU A 496 24.25 -28.63 -62.09
C LEU A 496 24.38 -29.26 -60.70
N LYS A 497 23.79 -30.45 -60.47
CA LYS A 497 23.94 -31.19 -59.21
C LYS A 497 25.35 -31.69 -58.94
N ARG A 498 26.10 -32.03 -59.99
CA ARG A 498 27.51 -32.45 -59.87
C ARG A 498 28.39 -31.25 -59.53
N ASP A 499 28.14 -30.12 -60.18
CA ASP A 499 28.93 -28.90 -60.03
C ASP A 499 28.64 -28.18 -58.70
N ALA A 500 27.43 -28.34 -58.15
CA ALA A 500 27.01 -27.80 -56.85
C ALA A 500 27.51 -28.61 -55.63
N GLY A 501 28.47 -29.52 -55.78
CA GLY A 501 28.84 -30.55 -54.79
C GLY A 501 28.89 -30.11 -53.31
N ASN A 502 28.33 -30.95 -52.43
CA ASN A 502 28.34 -30.91 -50.95
C ASN A 502 28.47 -29.51 -50.31
N THR A 503 27.68 -28.55 -50.77
CA THR A 503 27.43 -27.34 -50.03
C THR A 503 26.57 -27.68 -48.81
N ASN A 504 27.05 -27.37 -47.61
CA ASN A 504 26.27 -27.50 -46.39
C ASN A 504 25.16 -26.44 -46.44
N HIS A 505 23.92 -26.87 -46.65
CA HIS A 505 22.76 -25.99 -46.64
C HIS A 505 21.97 -26.20 -45.35
N ASP A 506 21.48 -25.09 -44.80
CA ASP A 506 20.85 -25.07 -43.48
C ASP A 506 19.48 -25.79 -43.43
N HIS A 507 18.87 -26.08 -44.59
CA HIS A 507 17.51 -26.61 -44.69
C HIS A 507 17.41 -27.74 -45.74
N SER A 508 16.62 -28.77 -45.42
CA SER A 508 16.22 -29.87 -46.31
C SER A 508 14.69 -29.85 -46.42
N PHE A 509 14.16 -30.11 -47.61
CA PHE A 509 12.72 -30.12 -47.92
C PHE A 509 12.30 -31.36 -48.69
N PHE A 510 12.98 -31.62 -49.81
CA PHE A 510 12.70 -32.71 -50.72
C PHE A 510 13.14 -34.08 -50.18
N THR A 511 14.07 -34.15 -49.23
CA THR A 511 14.47 -35.45 -48.64
C THR A 511 13.27 -36.20 -48.03
N ASP A 512 12.31 -35.47 -47.47
CA ASP A 512 11.12 -36.04 -46.80
C ASP A 512 9.95 -36.29 -47.76
N ILE A 513 10.09 -35.94 -49.04
CA ILE A 513 9.04 -36.07 -50.05
C ILE A 513 9.27 -37.33 -50.88
N GLU A 514 8.51 -38.38 -50.60
CA GLU A 514 8.55 -39.60 -51.41
C GLU A 514 7.85 -39.41 -52.75
N VAL A 515 8.54 -39.80 -53.83
CA VAL A 515 7.92 -39.93 -55.16
C VAL A 515 7.23 -41.28 -55.21
N LEU A 516 5.95 -41.32 -54.86
CA LEU A 516 5.12 -42.51 -55.00
C LEU A 516 4.95 -42.84 -56.50
N SER A 517 5.39 -44.05 -56.85
CA SER A 517 5.51 -44.54 -58.23
C SER A 517 4.18 -44.72 -58.95
#